data_AF-A0A800FI44-F1
#
_entry.id   AF-A0A800FI44-F1
#
_cell.length_a   1.000
_cell.length_b   1.000
_cell.length_c   1.000
_cell.angle_alpha   90.00
_cell.angle_beta   90.00
_cell.angle_gamma   90.00
#
_symmetry.space_group_name_H-M   'P 1'
#
loop_
_entity.id
_entity.type
_entity.pdbx_description
1 polymer ?
#
loop_
_entity_poly.entity_id
_entity_poly.type
_entity_poly.pdbx_seq_one_letter_code
_entity_poly.pdbx_strand_id
1 'polypeptide(L)'
;KAEAVDLILYRNDVLAENDEQSTDAEWELVSINAIPSGLKKIPMGPITMMRNQLELPGGTKAHYSSDEWAESVRFWQEFAGLEPENDI
;
A
#
# COMPACT_ATOMS: atom_id res chain seq x y z
N LYS A 1 9.84 13.02 -12.18
CA LYS A 1 11.00 12.18 -11.77
C LYS A 1 10.73 11.69 -10.36
N ALA A 2 11.00 10.42 -10.08
CA ALA A 2 10.90 9.91 -8.72
C ALA A 2 12.17 10.29 -7.93
N GLU A 3 12.03 10.56 -6.64
CA GLU A 3 13.15 10.79 -5.72
C GLU A 3 13.58 9.49 -5.04
N ALA A 4 12.61 8.61 -4.74
CA ALA A 4 12.84 7.30 -4.15
C ALA A 4 11.77 6.30 -4.63
N VAL A 5 11.91 5.04 -4.22
CA VAL A 5 10.97 3.96 -4.51
C VAL A 5 10.75 3.16 -3.23
N ASP A 6 9.49 2.93 -2.88
CA ASP A 6 9.11 1.94 -1.87
C ASP A 6 8.87 0.59 -2.55
N LEU A 7 9.61 -0.42 -2.09
CA LEU A 7 9.40 -1.82 -2.47
C LEU A 7 8.53 -2.46 -1.39
N ILE A 8 7.33 -2.89 -1.77
CA ILE A 8 6.39 -3.54 -0.85
C ILE A 8 6.57 -5.04 -0.99
N LEU A 9 7.07 -5.69 0.06
CA LEU A 9 7.25 -7.13 0.09
C LEU A 9 6.30 -7.78 1.10
N TYR A 10 5.72 -8.91 0.73
CA TYR A 10 4.91 -9.73 1.61
C TYR A 10 5.65 -11.02 1.92
N ARG A 11 5.53 -11.48 3.17
CA ARG A 11 6.09 -12.77 3.59
C ARG A 11 5.27 -13.89 2.96
N ASN A 12 5.94 -14.96 2.54
CA ASN A 12 5.32 -16.08 1.82
C ASN A 12 4.11 -16.67 2.56
N ASP A 13 4.17 -16.79 3.89
CA ASP A 13 3.08 -17.35 4.68
C ASP A 13 1.82 -16.46 4.73
N VAL A 14 1.97 -15.13 4.65
CA VAL A 14 0.85 -14.18 4.56
C VAL A 14 0.18 -14.31 3.19
N LEU A 15 0.97 -14.45 2.11
CA LEU A 15 0.44 -14.68 0.77
C LEU A 15 -0.28 -16.04 0.67
N ALA A 16 0.24 -17.05 1.36
CA ALA A 16 -0.36 -18.39 1.43
C ALA A 16 -1.74 -18.42 2.10
N GLU A 17 -2.12 -17.41 2.90
CA GLU A 17 -3.47 -17.33 3.48
C GLU A 17 -4.57 -17.23 2.40
N ASN A 18 -4.24 -16.69 1.23
CA ASN A 18 -5.18 -16.47 0.11
C ASN A 18 -4.74 -17.13 -1.21
N ASP A 19 -3.71 -17.98 -1.20
CA ASP A 19 -3.09 -18.58 -2.40
C ASP A 19 -2.55 -17.54 -3.40
N GLU A 20 -1.93 -16.47 -2.87
CA GLU A 20 -1.39 -15.33 -3.64
C GLU A 20 0.13 -15.40 -3.87
N GLN A 21 0.81 -16.38 -3.29
CA GLN A 21 2.24 -16.60 -3.46
C GLN A 21 2.55 -17.14 -4.87
N SER A 22 3.60 -16.62 -5.49
CA SER A 22 4.02 -17.00 -6.85
C SER A 22 5.32 -17.81 -6.89
N THR A 23 6.04 -17.86 -5.77
CA THR A 23 7.34 -18.53 -5.64
C THR A 23 7.48 -19.23 -4.28
N ASP A 24 8.64 -19.84 -4.04
CA ASP A 24 9.06 -20.39 -2.76
C ASP A 24 9.98 -19.45 -1.95
N ALA A 25 10.14 -18.19 -2.40
CA ALA A 25 10.95 -17.21 -1.71
C ALA A 25 10.28 -16.75 -0.40
N GLU A 26 11.06 -16.47 0.64
CA GLU A 26 10.54 -16.02 1.95
C GLU A 26 9.75 -14.70 1.85
N TRP A 27 10.18 -13.82 0.95
CA TRP A 27 9.56 -12.52 0.69
C TRP A 27 9.34 -12.35 -0.80
N GLU A 28 8.14 -11.94 -1.19
CA GLU A 28 7.79 -11.64 -2.58
C GLU A 28 7.43 -10.17 -2.74
N LEU A 29 7.89 -9.57 -3.84
CA LEU A 29 7.59 -8.19 -4.20
C LEU A 29 6.17 -8.10 -4.78
N VAL A 30 5.28 -7.36 -4.13
CA VAL A 30 3.87 -7.21 -4.54
C VAL A 30 3.56 -5.85 -5.16
N SER A 31 4.35 -4.82 -4.84
CA SER A 31 4.18 -3.48 -5.43
C SER A 31 5.49 -2.69 -5.44
N ILE A 32 5.58 -1.79 -6.40
CA ILE A 32 6.66 -0.81 -6.55
C ILE A 32 6.01 0.57 -6.58
N ASN A 33 6.20 1.37 -5.52
CA ASN A 33 5.62 2.70 -5.43
C ASN A 33 6.71 3.74 -5.66
N ALA A 34 6.64 4.47 -6.77
CA ALA A 34 7.53 5.60 -7.02
C ALA A 34 7.14 6.79 -6.15
N ILE A 35 8.09 7.33 -5.40
CA ILE A 35 7.88 8.51 -4.55
C ILE A 35 8.23 9.78 -5.36
N PRO A 36 7.27 10.69 -5.60
CA PRO A 36 7.52 11.96 -6.28
C PRO A 36 8.55 12.81 -5.53
N SER A 37 9.33 13.59 -6.28
CA SER A 37 10.28 14.54 -5.67
C SER A 37 9.60 15.52 -4.73
N GLY A 38 10.22 15.76 -3.57
CA GLY A 38 9.68 16.61 -2.51
C GLY A 38 8.85 15.86 -1.47
N LEU A 39 8.56 14.57 -1.68
CA LEU A 39 7.87 13.72 -0.72
C LEU A 39 8.83 12.68 -0.12
N LYS A 40 8.72 12.46 1.19
CA LYS A 40 9.53 11.45 1.89
C LYS A 40 8.92 10.06 1.86
N LYS A 41 7.58 9.98 1.90
CA LYS A 41 6.79 8.75 1.89
C LYS A 41 5.38 9.06 1.41
N ILE A 42 4.68 8.04 0.92
CA ILE A 42 3.26 8.12 0.59
C ILE A 42 2.53 7.21 1.60
N PRO A 43 1.69 7.75 2.50
CA PRO A 43 0.94 6.91 3.43
C PRO A 43 -0.09 6.05 2.66
N MET A 44 -0.35 4.86 3.18
CA MET A 44 -1.42 4.00 2.68
C MET A 44 -2.75 4.76 2.67
N GLY A 45 -3.57 4.59 1.64
CA GLY A 45 -4.87 5.26 1.53
C GLY A 45 -5.79 4.92 2.73
N PRO A 46 -6.57 5.90 3.24
CA PRO A 46 -7.32 5.73 4.49
C PRO A 46 -8.43 4.65 4.37
N ILE A 47 -8.98 4.48 3.17
CA ILE A 47 -9.97 3.42 2.89
C ILE A 47 -9.33 2.03 2.97
N THR A 48 -8.10 1.88 2.44
CA THR A 48 -7.35 0.63 2.51
C THR A 48 -6.98 0.32 3.96
N MET A 49 -6.55 1.32 4.73
CA MET A 49 -6.29 1.17 6.16
C MET A 49 -7.54 0.68 6.91
N MET A 50 -8.73 1.23 6.61
CA MET A 50 -9.98 0.77 7.23
C MET A 50 -10.33 -0.66 6.88
N ARG A 51 -10.21 -1.02 5.60
CA ARG A 51 -10.48 -2.38 5.13
C ARG A 51 -9.61 -3.40 5.87
N ASN A 52 -8.32 -3.09 5.99
CA ASN A 52 -7.32 -3.89 6.67
C ASN A 52 -7.60 -4.02 8.18
N GLN A 53 -7.98 -2.91 8.83
CA GLN A 53 -8.28 -2.89 10.27
C GLN A 53 -9.61 -3.58 10.64
N LEU A 54 -10.56 -3.60 9.72
CA LEU A 54 -11.81 -4.35 9.86
C LEU A 54 -11.69 -5.82 9.43
N GLU A 55 -10.51 -6.26 8.98
CA GLU A 55 -10.24 -7.61 8.49
C GLU A 55 -11.23 -8.03 7.38
N LEU A 56 -11.58 -7.09 6.50
CA LEU A 56 -12.48 -7.37 5.37
C LEU A 56 -11.75 -8.17 4.27
N PRO A 57 -12.49 -8.97 3.47
CA PRO A 57 -11.91 -9.74 2.37
C PRO A 57 -11.06 -8.91 1.41
N GLY A 58 -9.91 -9.44 0.99
CA GLY A 58 -8.93 -8.74 0.14
C GLY A 58 -8.12 -7.65 0.84
N GLY A 59 -8.20 -7.57 2.18
CA GLY A 59 -7.35 -6.74 3.02
C GLY A 59 -6.32 -7.57 3.79
N THR A 60 -5.19 -6.95 4.10
CA THR A 60 -4.20 -7.51 5.02
C THR A 60 -4.55 -7.10 6.44
N LYS A 61 -4.67 -8.06 7.35
CA LYS A 61 -4.96 -7.78 8.77
C LYS A 61 -3.90 -6.86 9.37
N ALA A 62 -4.32 -5.68 9.86
CA ALA A 62 -3.41 -4.69 10.44
C ALA A 62 -4.11 -3.82 11.49
N HIS A 63 -3.33 -3.22 12.38
CA HIS A 63 -3.82 -2.20 13.32
C HIS A 63 -3.13 -0.87 13.03
N TYR A 64 -3.91 0.19 12.92
CA TYR A 64 -3.41 1.55 12.73
C TYR A 64 -3.88 2.45 13.87
N SER A 65 -2.96 3.26 14.37
CA SER A 65 -3.26 4.31 15.35
C SER A 65 -4.06 5.45 14.73
N SER A 66 -4.73 6.25 15.57
CA SER A 66 -5.42 7.47 15.12
C SER A 66 -4.47 8.47 14.46
N ASP A 67 -3.19 8.51 14.87
CA ASP A 67 -2.19 9.40 14.30
C ASP A 67 -1.79 8.97 12.87
N GLU A 68 -1.57 7.67 12.64
CA GLU A 68 -1.32 7.13 11.30
C GLU A 68 -2.50 7.38 10.36
N TRP A 69 -3.71 7.23 10.88
CA TRP A 69 -4.92 7.54 10.13
C TRP A 69 -5.02 9.02 9.76
N ALA A 70 -4.77 9.90 10.73
CA ALA A 70 -4.81 11.34 10.52
C ALA A 70 -3.74 11.79 9.52
N GLU A 71 -2.55 11.20 9.56
CA GLU A 71 -1.50 11.42 8.57
C GLU A 71 -1.98 11.04 7.16
N SER A 72 -2.57 9.86 7.01
CA SER A 72 -3.13 9.40 5.73
C SER A 72 -4.22 10.35 5.22
N VAL A 73 -5.21 10.69 6.05
CA VAL A 73 -6.32 11.57 5.65
C VAL A 73 -5.81 12.95 5.23
N ARG A 74 -4.87 13.55 5.97
CA ARG A 74 -4.32 14.86 5.61
C ARG A 74 -3.60 14.83 4.27
N PHE A 75 -2.80 13.79 4.03
CA PHE A 75 -2.09 13.62 2.77
C PHE A 75 -3.08 13.46 1.60
N TRP A 76 -4.03 12.53 1.70
CA TRP A 76 -4.95 12.21 0.59
C TRP A 76 -6.05 13.26 0.36
N GLN A 77 -6.13 14.31 1.18
CA GLN A 77 -6.94 15.50 0.87
C GLN A 77 -6.24 16.46 -0.10
N GLU A 78 -4.91 16.43 -0.16
CA GLU A 78 -4.10 17.33 -0.99
C GLU A 78 -3.60 16.64 -2.27
N PHE A 79 -3.51 15.32 -2.26
CA PHE A 79 -2.97 14.52 -3.36
C PHE A 79 -3.97 13.48 -3.86
N ALA A 80 -3.88 13.15 -5.15
CA ALA A 80 -4.63 12.08 -5.79
C ALA A 80 -3.70 11.28 -6.72
N GLY A 81 -3.99 9.98 -6.86
CA GLY A 81 -3.38 9.17 -7.91
C GLY A 81 -3.82 9.68 -9.28
N LEU A 82 -2.88 9.74 -10.22
CA LEU A 82 -3.22 10.02 -11.61
C LEU A 82 -3.59 8.71 -12.28
N GLU A 83 -4.79 8.65 -12.83
CA GLU A 83 -5.16 7.57 -13.75
C GLU A 83 -4.43 7.80 -15.08
N PRO A 84 -3.93 6.74 -15.73
CA PRO A 84 -3.36 6.86 -17.06
C PRO A 84 -4.43 7.38 -18.03
N GLU A 85 -4.07 8.34 -18.89
CA GLU A 85 -5.01 8.97 -19.84
C GLU A 85 -5.57 7.99 -20.90
N ASN A 86 -5.05 6.75 -20.98
CA ASN A 86 -5.50 5.72 -21.91
C ASN A 86 -5.52 4.34 -21.25
N ASP A 87 -6.59 4.05 -20.51
CA ASP A 87 -7.03 2.66 -20.34
C ASP A 87 -7.77 2.23 -21.62
N ILE A 88 -7.04 1.63 -22.55
CA ILE A 88 -7.58 0.78 -23.63
C ILE A 88 -7.05 -0.63 -23.44
#